data_AF-A0A8H4SRV3-F1
#
_entry.id   AF-A0A8H4SRV3-F1
#
_cell.length_a   1.000
_cell.length_b   1.000
_cell.length_c   1.000
_cell.angle_alpha   90.00
_cell.angle_beta   90.00
_cell.angle_gamma   90.00
#
_symmetry.space_group_name_H-M   'P 1'
#
loop_
_entity.id
_entity.type
_entity.pdbx_description
1 polymer ?
#
loop_
_entity_poly.entity_id
_entity_poly.type
_entity_poly.pdbx_seq_one_letter_code
_entity_poly.pdbx_strand_id
1 'polypeptide(L)'
;MALWASASELNYNPAVVSLVSQLFASGSWRKITAFLDVENRFMKLVAEAKNCNALTLYGEYLFQDGKYDQAVAMLNQALNVDDGVFEWKRKCLTCLAKSYVKLGKAYEAKKTIELLEDPEADSELDQLLRSSDAEMTRQQLYTDAVKGKHDLYSQLAEAEFERETKETDVELKKHHHLWGLEWSRLADPGARF
;
A
#
# COMPACT_ATOMS: atom_id res chain seq x y z
N MET A 1 -28.12 1.19 6.97
CA MET A 1 -28.19 1.33 5.50
C MET A 1 -29.33 2.21 5.03
N ALA A 2 -30.57 2.07 5.53
CA ALA A 2 -31.74 2.84 5.05
C ALA A 2 -31.59 4.38 5.11
N LEU A 3 -31.06 4.94 6.22
CA LEU A 3 -30.89 6.39 6.37
C LEU A 3 -29.93 6.99 5.32
N TRP A 4 -28.81 6.31 5.05
CA TRP A 4 -27.78 6.77 4.11
C TRP A 4 -28.24 6.66 2.65
N ALA A 5 -29.03 5.65 2.32
CA ALA A 5 -29.64 5.50 1.00
C ALA A 5 -30.59 6.67 0.69
N SER A 6 -31.49 7.01 1.62
CA SER A 6 -32.44 8.12 1.43
C SER A 6 -31.76 9.49 1.40
N ALA A 7 -30.70 9.72 2.18
CA ALA A 7 -29.94 10.98 2.13
C ALA A 7 -29.05 11.11 0.88
N SER A 8 -28.56 9.97 0.35
CA SER A 8 -27.82 9.92 -0.91
C SER A 8 -28.73 10.27 -2.09
N GLU A 9 -29.97 9.78 -2.09
CA GLU A 9 -31.00 10.15 -3.09
C GLU A 9 -31.24 11.67 -3.13
N LEU A 10 -31.14 12.35 -1.98
CA LEU A 10 -31.30 13.80 -1.79
C LEU A 10 -30.04 14.65 -2.10
N ASN A 11 -29.03 14.11 -2.79
CA ASN A 11 -27.78 14.79 -3.19
C ASN A 11 -26.84 15.20 -2.04
N TYR A 12 -26.89 14.51 -0.90
CA TYR A 12 -25.96 14.78 0.18
C TYR A 12 -24.64 14.01 -0.04
N ASN A 13 -23.60 14.71 -0.53
CA ASN A 13 -22.29 14.13 -0.87
C ASN A 13 -21.65 13.27 0.26
N PRO A 14 -21.70 13.67 1.55
CA PRO A 14 -21.17 12.83 2.62
C PRO A 14 -21.87 11.47 2.75
N ALA A 15 -23.17 11.39 2.44
CA ALA A 15 -23.91 10.12 2.46
C ALA A 15 -23.49 9.19 1.32
N VAL A 16 -23.27 9.74 0.12
CA VAL A 16 -22.71 9.00 -1.02
C VAL A 16 -21.36 8.40 -0.65
N VAL A 17 -20.44 9.22 -0.12
CA VAL A 17 -19.08 8.80 0.27
C VAL A 17 -19.11 7.72 1.37
N SER A 18 -19.97 7.89 2.37
CA SER A 18 -20.11 6.92 3.47
C SER A 18 -20.68 5.57 2.99
N LEU A 19 -21.68 5.59 2.10
CA LEU A 19 -22.25 4.36 1.55
C LEU A 19 -21.23 3.64 0.65
N VAL A 20 -20.51 4.35 -0.20
CA VAL A 20 -19.45 3.74 -1.02
C VAL A 20 -18.35 3.13 -0.16
N SER A 21 -17.99 3.73 0.97
CA SER A 21 -17.02 3.14 1.89
C SER A 21 -17.47 1.77 2.41
N GLN A 22 -18.77 1.59 2.65
CA GLN A 22 -19.34 0.29 3.04
C GLN A 22 -19.34 -0.71 1.88
N LEU A 23 -19.57 -0.24 0.64
CA LEU A 23 -19.50 -1.08 -0.55
C LEU A 23 -18.08 -1.59 -0.81
N PHE A 24 -17.06 -0.75 -0.61
CA PHE A 24 -15.66 -1.19 -0.66
C PHE A 24 -15.34 -2.20 0.43
N ALA A 25 -15.67 -1.90 1.70
CA ALA A 25 -15.39 -2.80 2.82
C ALA A 25 -16.08 -4.17 2.70
N SER A 26 -17.30 -4.20 2.16
CA SER A 26 -18.04 -5.46 1.91
C SER A 26 -17.65 -6.16 0.62
N GLY A 27 -16.80 -5.55 -0.22
CA GLY A 27 -16.46 -6.04 -1.55
C GLY A 27 -17.64 -6.06 -2.52
N SER A 28 -18.70 -5.29 -2.26
CA SER A 28 -19.93 -5.23 -3.07
C SER A 28 -19.88 -4.19 -4.20
N TRP A 29 -18.80 -3.41 -4.27
CA TRP A 29 -18.59 -2.40 -5.31
C TRP A 29 -18.75 -2.96 -6.72
N ARG A 30 -19.65 -2.35 -7.50
CA ARG A 30 -20.04 -2.71 -8.88
C ARG A 30 -20.62 -4.11 -9.02
N LYS A 31 -21.08 -4.73 -7.93
CA LYS A 31 -21.69 -6.08 -7.95
C LYS A 31 -23.20 -6.06 -7.81
N ILE A 32 -23.76 -5.06 -7.15
CA ILE A 32 -25.19 -4.99 -6.82
C ILE A 32 -25.84 -3.87 -7.63
N THR A 33 -26.77 -4.24 -8.52
CA THR A 33 -27.45 -3.30 -9.42
C THR A 33 -28.20 -2.19 -8.69
N ALA A 34 -28.74 -2.47 -7.50
CA ALA A 34 -29.44 -1.50 -6.66
C ALA A 34 -28.57 -0.31 -6.22
N PHE A 35 -27.24 -0.42 -6.27
CA PHE A 35 -26.33 0.66 -5.89
C PHE A 35 -25.73 1.42 -7.06
N LEU A 36 -26.05 1.06 -8.31
CA LEU A 36 -25.42 1.62 -9.51
C LEU A 36 -25.49 3.16 -9.57
N ASP A 37 -26.62 3.74 -9.17
CA ASP A 37 -26.79 5.20 -9.17
C ASP A 37 -25.87 5.90 -8.15
N VAL A 38 -25.71 5.31 -6.96
CA VAL A 38 -24.79 5.82 -5.93
C VAL A 38 -23.34 5.70 -6.39
N GLU A 39 -22.98 4.57 -7.01
CA GLU A 39 -21.64 4.34 -7.55
C GLU A 39 -21.30 5.34 -8.67
N ASN A 40 -22.24 5.60 -9.58
CA ASN A 40 -22.08 6.58 -10.64
C ASN A 40 -21.93 8.01 -10.08
N ARG A 41 -22.72 8.36 -9.06
CA ARG A 41 -22.59 9.65 -8.35
C ARG A 41 -21.22 9.78 -7.68
N PHE A 42 -20.76 8.74 -7.01
CA PHE A 42 -19.43 8.73 -6.41
C PHE A 42 -18.33 8.92 -7.47
N MET A 43 -18.39 8.19 -8.59
CA MET A 43 -17.42 8.35 -9.67
C MET A 43 -17.45 9.76 -10.27
N LYS A 44 -18.62 10.41 -10.31
CA LYS A 44 -18.73 11.82 -10.71
C LYS A 44 -17.99 12.75 -9.72
N LEU A 45 -18.16 12.54 -8.40
CA LEU A 45 -17.43 13.30 -7.38
C LEU A 45 -15.91 13.14 -7.51
N VAL A 46 -15.45 11.92 -7.79
CA VAL A 46 -14.03 11.61 -8.05
C VAL A 46 -13.55 12.33 -9.33
N ALA A 47 -14.33 12.27 -10.41
CA ALA A 47 -13.97 12.89 -11.69
C ALA A 47 -13.96 14.43 -11.64
N GLU A 48 -14.84 15.05 -10.85
CA GLU A 48 -14.82 16.49 -10.58
C GLU A 48 -13.60 16.90 -9.74
N ALA A 49 -13.07 15.96 -8.96
CA ALA A 49 -11.82 16.05 -8.25
C ALA A 49 -11.70 17.25 -7.28
N LYS A 50 -12.83 17.61 -6.68
CA LYS A 50 -12.98 18.71 -5.71
C LYS A 50 -13.36 18.25 -4.30
N ASN A 51 -13.64 16.97 -4.11
CA ASN A 51 -14.05 16.44 -2.80
C ASN A 51 -12.92 15.60 -2.21
N CYS A 52 -12.23 16.13 -1.20
CA CYS A 52 -11.08 15.50 -0.56
C CYS A 52 -11.41 14.13 0.05
N ASN A 53 -12.60 13.96 0.64
CA ASN A 53 -13.04 12.68 1.22
C ASN A 53 -13.34 11.62 0.15
N ALA A 54 -13.99 11.99 -0.96
CA ALA A 54 -14.25 11.08 -2.07
C ALA A 54 -12.94 10.64 -2.76
N LEU A 55 -12.01 11.57 -2.98
CA LEU A 55 -10.68 11.29 -3.53
C LEU A 55 -9.88 10.37 -2.61
N THR A 56 -9.94 10.60 -1.29
CA THR A 56 -9.30 9.73 -0.29
C THR A 56 -9.82 8.31 -0.36
N LEU A 57 -11.14 8.14 -0.44
CA LEU A 57 -11.76 6.82 -0.50
C LEU A 57 -11.40 6.07 -1.77
N TYR A 58 -11.41 6.77 -2.91
CA TYR A 58 -11.02 6.15 -4.18
C TYR A 58 -9.53 5.82 -4.22
N GLY A 59 -8.68 6.67 -3.65
CA GLY A 59 -7.26 6.40 -3.47
C GLY A 59 -7.00 5.14 -2.64
N GLU A 60 -7.73 4.95 -1.55
CA GLU A 60 -7.66 3.71 -0.76
C GLU A 60 -8.11 2.49 -1.55
N TYR A 61 -9.21 2.58 -2.30
CA TYR A 61 -9.65 1.49 -3.18
C TYR A 61 -8.58 1.11 -4.20
N LEU A 62 -7.93 2.10 -4.84
CA LEU A 62 -6.83 1.87 -5.77
C LEU A 62 -5.61 1.21 -5.08
N PHE A 63 -5.31 1.61 -3.85
CA PHE A 63 -4.25 0.98 -3.05
C PHE A 63 -4.57 -0.51 -2.78
N GLN A 64 -5.81 -0.82 -2.38
CA GLN A 64 -6.25 -2.20 -2.16
C GLN A 64 -6.20 -3.05 -3.44
N ASP A 65 -6.46 -2.43 -4.61
CA ASP A 65 -6.34 -3.04 -5.93
C ASP A 65 -4.87 -3.10 -6.46
N GLY A 66 -3.89 -2.72 -5.64
CA GLY A 66 -2.46 -2.76 -5.98
C GLY A 66 -1.98 -1.65 -6.93
N LYS A 67 -2.83 -0.68 -7.27
CA LYS A 67 -2.53 0.43 -8.17
C LYS A 67 -1.89 1.60 -7.42
N TYR A 68 -0.72 1.37 -6.85
CA TYR A 68 -0.09 2.30 -5.91
C TYR A 68 0.22 3.68 -6.50
N ASP A 69 0.69 3.78 -7.75
CA ASP A 69 0.94 5.08 -8.39
C ASP A 69 -0.35 5.91 -8.56
N GLN A 70 -1.47 5.25 -8.93
CA GLN A 70 -2.76 5.92 -9.07
C GLN A 70 -3.32 6.33 -7.71
N ALA A 71 -3.13 5.48 -6.68
CA ALA A 71 -3.49 5.82 -5.31
C ALA A 71 -2.75 7.08 -4.84
N VAL A 72 -1.42 7.15 -5.03
CA VAL A 72 -0.62 8.34 -4.70
C VAL A 72 -1.15 9.59 -5.40
N ALA A 73 -1.45 9.51 -6.70
CA ALA A 73 -1.99 10.64 -7.45
C ALA A 73 -3.31 11.16 -6.85
N MET A 74 -4.25 10.26 -6.56
CA MET A 74 -5.56 10.61 -5.98
C MET A 74 -5.44 11.17 -4.56
N LEU A 75 -4.58 10.58 -3.72
CA LEU A 75 -4.40 11.00 -2.34
C LEU A 75 -3.68 12.35 -2.23
N ASN A 76 -2.68 12.61 -3.08
CA ASN A 76 -2.08 13.94 -3.18
C ASN A 76 -3.10 14.98 -3.67
N GLN A 77 -3.96 14.61 -4.63
CA GLN A 77 -5.03 15.50 -5.07
C GLN A 77 -6.02 15.80 -3.94
N ALA A 78 -6.36 14.82 -3.11
CA ALA A 78 -7.23 15.02 -1.94
C ALA A 78 -6.64 16.06 -0.97
N LEU A 79 -5.33 16.00 -0.70
CA LEU A 79 -4.63 16.98 0.13
C LEU A 79 -4.59 18.37 -0.50
N ASN A 80 -4.51 18.47 -1.84
CA ASN A 80 -4.48 19.74 -2.55
C ASN A 80 -5.83 20.47 -2.59
N VAL A 81 -6.94 19.72 -2.53
CA VAL A 81 -8.30 20.27 -2.54
C VAL A 81 -8.93 20.27 -1.14
N ASP A 82 -8.12 20.19 -0.09
CA ASP A 82 -8.56 20.37 1.30
C ASP A 82 -9.27 21.73 1.43
N ASP A 83 -10.59 21.68 1.64
CA ASP A 83 -11.49 22.83 1.77
C ASP A 83 -11.73 23.23 3.23
N GLY A 84 -10.98 22.62 4.17
CA GLY A 84 -11.14 22.80 5.61
C GLY A 84 -12.08 21.78 6.26
N VAL A 85 -12.81 20.96 5.49
CA VAL A 85 -13.68 19.88 5.99
C VAL A 85 -13.15 18.51 5.54
N PHE A 86 -11.89 18.24 5.90
CA PHE A 86 -11.21 16.99 5.55
C PHE A 86 -11.29 15.96 6.68
N GLU A 87 -12.49 15.40 6.89
CA GLU A 87 -12.75 14.39 7.93
C GLU A 87 -11.79 13.19 7.83
N TRP A 88 -11.43 12.77 6.61
CA TRP A 88 -10.61 11.58 6.37
C TRP A 88 -9.14 11.91 6.12
N LYS A 89 -8.65 13.08 6.55
CA LYS A 89 -7.26 13.52 6.34
C LYS A 89 -6.23 12.54 6.90
N ARG A 90 -6.44 12.04 8.13
CA ARG A 90 -5.56 11.02 8.73
C ARG A 90 -5.50 9.77 7.85
N LYS A 91 -6.67 9.26 7.45
CA LYS A 91 -6.79 8.10 6.56
C LYS A 91 -6.08 8.33 5.22
N CYS A 92 -6.22 9.52 4.64
CA CYS A 92 -5.53 9.93 3.42
C CYS A 92 -4.01 9.84 3.58
N LEU A 93 -3.47 10.46 4.63
CA LEU A 93 -2.03 10.48 4.90
C LEU A 93 -1.48 9.08 5.19
N THR A 94 -2.18 8.27 6.00
CA THR A 94 -1.78 6.87 6.26
C THR A 94 -1.75 6.06 4.97
N CYS A 95 -2.81 6.15 4.15
CA CYS A 95 -2.86 5.43 2.88
C CYS A 95 -1.78 5.92 1.90
N LEU A 96 -1.47 7.23 1.90
CA LEU A 96 -0.45 7.83 1.05
C LEU A 96 0.94 7.35 1.45
N ALA A 97 1.25 7.35 2.76
CA ALA A 97 2.50 6.81 3.28
C ALA A 97 2.65 5.33 2.91
N LYS A 98 1.63 4.49 3.16
CA LYS A 98 1.64 3.07 2.76
C LYS A 98 1.86 2.89 1.25
N SER A 99 1.25 3.76 0.43
CA SER A 99 1.43 3.73 -1.03
C SER A 99 2.87 4.08 -1.43
N TYR A 100 3.48 5.10 -0.81
CA TYR A 100 4.89 5.44 -1.03
C TYR A 100 5.83 4.31 -0.62
N VAL A 101 5.59 3.66 0.51
CA VAL A 101 6.34 2.46 0.92
C VAL A 101 6.28 1.39 -0.16
N LYS A 102 5.08 1.05 -0.65
CA LYS A 102 4.90 0.04 -1.71
C LYS A 102 5.56 0.40 -3.03
N LEU A 103 5.81 1.68 -3.28
CA LEU A 103 6.55 2.18 -4.44
C LEU A 103 8.06 2.35 -4.20
N GLY A 104 8.56 2.03 -3.01
CA GLY A 104 9.97 2.23 -2.65
C GLY A 104 10.37 3.69 -2.42
N LYS A 105 9.39 4.58 -2.27
CA LYS A 105 9.59 6.03 -2.08
C LYS A 105 9.72 6.36 -0.60
N ALA A 106 10.79 5.87 0.02
CA ALA A 106 10.99 5.93 1.46
C ALA A 106 11.06 7.36 2.03
N TYR A 107 11.63 8.31 1.26
CA TYR A 107 11.72 9.71 1.67
C TYR A 107 10.33 10.37 1.76
N GLU A 108 9.51 10.21 0.72
CA GLU A 108 8.16 10.73 0.67
C GLU A 108 7.25 10.07 1.71
N ALA A 109 7.43 8.77 1.95
CA ALA A 109 6.74 8.06 3.02
C ALA A 109 7.04 8.69 4.40
N LYS A 110 8.32 8.87 4.74
CA LYS A 110 8.73 9.51 6.02
C LYS A 110 8.17 10.92 6.18
N LYS A 111 8.26 11.74 5.14
CA LYS A 111 7.69 13.09 5.16
C LYS A 111 6.17 13.07 5.37
N THR A 112 5.47 12.07 4.82
CA THR A 112 4.02 11.92 5.00
C THR A 112 3.68 11.46 6.43
N ILE A 113 4.53 10.65 7.04
CA ILE A 113 4.42 10.20 8.43
C ILE A 113 4.57 11.38 9.40
N GLU A 114 5.55 12.25 9.17
CA GLU A 114 5.74 13.48 9.96
C GLU A 114 4.48 14.37 9.97
N LEU A 115 3.68 14.35 8.90
CA LEU A 115 2.42 15.10 8.81
C LEU A 115 1.24 14.45 9.57
N LEU A 116 1.34 13.18 9.97
CA LEU A 116 0.28 12.49 10.71
C LEU A 116 0.25 12.90 12.20
N GLU A 117 1.38 13.34 12.75
CA GLU A 117 1.57 13.67 14.17
C GLU A 117 1.04 12.55 15.11
N ASP A 118 1.16 11.28 14.68
CA ASP A 118 0.57 10.11 15.35
C ASP A 118 1.64 9.02 15.61
N PRO A 119 2.11 8.88 16.86
CA PRO A 119 3.17 7.95 17.21
C PRO A 119 2.87 6.47 16.92
N GLU A 120 1.60 6.07 16.88
CA GLU A 120 1.22 4.69 16.59
C GLU A 120 1.37 4.38 15.10
N ALA A 121 0.94 5.33 14.25
CA ALA A 121 1.13 5.24 12.80
C ALA A 121 2.61 5.24 12.42
N ASP A 122 3.44 6.00 13.14
CA ASP A 122 4.90 6.01 12.96
C ASP A 122 5.49 4.60 13.12
N SER A 123 5.08 3.87 14.16
CA SER A 123 5.63 2.54 14.46
C SER A 123 5.31 1.47 13.42
N GLU A 124 4.06 1.40 12.95
CA GLU A 124 3.62 0.45 11.91
C GLU A 124 4.31 0.76 10.58
N LEU A 125 4.36 2.06 10.22
CA LEU A 125 4.92 2.50 8.94
C LEU A 125 6.46 2.41 8.92
N ASP A 126 7.13 2.61 10.05
CA ASP A 126 8.57 2.37 10.18
C ASP A 126 8.93 0.90 9.97
N GLN A 127 8.14 -0.03 10.52
CA GLN A 127 8.34 -1.45 10.27
C GLN A 127 8.12 -1.80 8.79
N LEU A 128 7.09 -1.22 8.18
CA LEU A 128 6.81 -1.37 6.75
C LEU A 128 7.93 -0.80 5.87
N LEU A 129 8.51 0.35 6.22
CA LEU A 129 9.64 0.94 5.53
C LEU A 129 10.87 0.02 5.57
N ARG A 130 11.23 -0.48 6.75
CA ARG A 130 12.38 -1.39 6.92
C ARG A 130 12.22 -2.67 6.11
N SER A 131 11.02 -3.26 6.11
CA SER A 131 10.74 -4.48 5.34
C SER A 131 10.74 -4.22 3.84
N SER A 132 10.20 -3.09 3.39
CA SER A 132 10.19 -2.71 1.97
C SER A 132 11.59 -2.42 1.43
N ASP A 133 12.40 -1.68 2.19
CA ASP A 133 13.80 -1.39 1.81
C ASP A 133 14.61 -2.69 1.70
N ALA A 134 14.40 -3.62 2.64
CA ALA A 134 15.06 -4.92 2.62
C ALA A 134 14.63 -5.79 1.42
N GLU A 135 13.35 -5.78 1.06
CA GLU A 135 12.85 -6.52 -0.11
C GLU A 135 13.28 -5.89 -1.44
N MET A 136 13.28 -4.56 -1.55
CA MET A 136 13.82 -3.88 -2.74
C MET A 136 15.31 -4.15 -2.90
N THR A 137 16.07 -4.12 -1.81
CA THR A 137 17.51 -4.45 -1.83
C THR A 137 17.71 -5.89 -2.30
N ARG A 138 16.92 -6.84 -1.79
CA ARG A 138 16.94 -8.24 -2.21
C ARG A 138 16.63 -8.39 -3.71
N GLN A 139 15.58 -7.73 -4.20
CA GLN A 139 15.17 -7.81 -5.60
C GLN A 139 16.21 -7.19 -6.55
N GLN A 140 16.83 -6.08 -6.16
CA GLN A 140 17.90 -5.45 -6.93
C GLN A 140 19.14 -6.33 -6.99
N LEU A 141 19.58 -6.87 -5.85
CA LEU A 141 20.70 -7.81 -5.77
C LEU A 141 20.47 -9.03 -6.65
N TYR A 142 19.27 -9.62 -6.61
CA TYR A 142 18.90 -10.74 -7.49
C TYR A 142 18.96 -10.36 -8.97
N THR A 143 18.40 -9.20 -9.34
CA THR A 143 18.39 -8.72 -10.73
C THR A 143 19.82 -8.51 -11.26
N ASP A 144 20.71 -7.97 -10.43
CA ASP A 144 22.10 -7.74 -10.80
C ASP A 144 22.93 -9.04 -10.80
N ALA A 145 22.60 -10.00 -9.92
CA ALA A 145 23.18 -11.34 -9.92
C ALA A 145 22.87 -12.09 -11.22
N VAL A 146 21.61 -12.04 -11.66
CA VAL A 146 21.15 -12.61 -12.95
C VAL A 146 21.84 -11.95 -14.14
N LYS A 147 22.19 -10.66 -14.05
CA LYS A 147 22.94 -9.92 -15.10
C LYS A 147 24.44 -10.26 -15.15
N GLY A 148 24.92 -11.20 -14.35
CA GLY A 148 26.28 -11.75 -14.43
C GLY A 148 27.20 -11.40 -13.26
N LYS A 149 26.69 -10.75 -12.20
CA LYS A 149 27.45 -10.51 -10.96
C LYS A 149 27.19 -11.64 -9.96
N HIS A 150 27.70 -12.84 -10.23
CA HIS A 150 27.41 -14.04 -9.43
C HIS A 150 27.80 -13.92 -7.95
N ASP A 151 28.79 -13.09 -7.61
CA ASP A 151 29.17 -12.79 -6.21
C ASP A 151 28.00 -12.20 -5.37
N LEU A 152 26.98 -11.63 -6.02
CA LEU A 152 25.80 -11.09 -5.34
C LEU A 152 24.86 -12.19 -4.83
N TYR A 153 24.93 -13.42 -5.35
CA TYR A 153 24.21 -14.55 -4.76
C TYR A 153 24.74 -14.90 -3.36
N SER A 154 26.04 -14.73 -3.10
CA SER A 154 26.61 -14.89 -1.75
C SER A 154 26.03 -13.88 -0.78
N GLN A 155 25.88 -12.62 -1.22
CA GLN A 155 25.29 -11.55 -0.39
C GLN A 155 23.81 -11.82 -0.09
N LEU A 156 23.06 -12.38 -1.05
CA LEU A 156 21.68 -12.82 -0.83
C LEU A 156 21.60 -13.99 0.16
N ALA A 157 22.54 -14.94 0.08
CA ALA A 157 22.61 -16.05 1.02
C ALA A 157 22.89 -15.59 2.45
N GLU A 158 23.90 -14.72 2.62
CA GLU A 158 24.25 -14.13 3.92
C GLU A 158 23.06 -13.39 4.55
N ALA A 159 22.34 -12.58 3.76
CA ALA A 159 21.18 -11.86 4.25
C ALA A 159 20.05 -12.79 4.73
N GLU A 160 19.81 -13.91 4.05
CA GLU A 160 18.80 -14.90 4.47
C GLU A 160 19.24 -15.69 5.72
N PHE A 161 20.51 -16.05 5.85
CA PHE A 161 21.02 -16.66 7.08
C PHE A 161 20.98 -15.68 8.28
N GLU A 162 21.25 -14.40 8.05
CA GLU A 162 21.05 -13.39 9.10
C GLU A 162 19.58 -13.28 9.53
N ARG A 163 18.63 -13.34 8.58
CA ARG A 163 17.19 -13.36 8.88
C ARG A 163 16.80 -14.61 9.68
N GLU A 164 17.32 -15.77 9.29
CA GLU A 164 17.13 -17.03 10.04
C GLU A 164 17.56 -16.90 11.51
N THR A 165 18.71 -16.26 11.78
CA THR A 165 19.21 -16.11 13.16
C THR A 165 18.36 -15.17 14.02
N LYS A 166 17.73 -14.16 13.40
CA LYS A 166 16.90 -13.16 14.07
C LYS A 166 15.44 -13.57 14.18
N GLU A 167 14.98 -14.54 13.38
CA GLU A 167 13.60 -15.00 13.34
C GLU A 167 13.27 -15.93 14.52
N THR A 168 12.09 -15.68 15.10
CA THR A 168 11.55 -16.41 16.25
C THR A 168 10.50 -17.44 15.85
N ASP A 169 9.84 -17.26 14.72
CA ASP A 169 8.89 -18.22 14.16
C ASP A 169 9.62 -19.41 13.51
N VAL A 170 9.20 -20.64 13.86
CA VAL A 170 9.87 -21.87 13.44
C VAL A 170 9.73 -22.14 11.94
N GLU A 171 8.56 -21.83 11.35
CA GLU A 171 8.31 -22.08 9.93
C GLU A 171 9.03 -21.04 9.06
N LEU A 172 8.97 -19.76 9.44
CA LEU A 172 9.68 -18.69 8.74
C LEU A 172 11.19 -18.85 8.85
N LYS A 173 11.70 -19.27 10.01
CA LYS A 173 13.11 -19.60 10.19
C LYS A 173 13.58 -20.68 9.21
N LYS A 174 12.81 -21.77 9.08
CA LYS A 174 13.10 -22.83 8.10
C LYS A 174 13.05 -22.30 6.66
N HIS A 175 12.13 -21.39 6.37
CA HIS A 175 12.02 -20.77 5.05
C HIS A 175 13.26 -19.94 4.69
N HIS A 176 13.72 -19.08 5.61
CA HIS A 176 14.95 -18.31 5.45
C HIS A 176 16.18 -19.21 5.26
N HIS A 177 16.29 -20.28 6.04
CA HIS A 177 17.36 -21.26 5.90
C HIS A 177 17.42 -21.88 4.49
N LEU A 178 16.26 -22.32 3.96
CA LEU A 178 16.17 -22.91 2.62
C LEU A 178 16.58 -21.93 1.52
N TRP A 179 16.12 -20.69 1.60
CA TRP A 179 16.53 -19.66 0.64
C TRP A 179 18.02 -19.33 0.73
N GLY A 180 18.59 -19.27 1.94
CA GLY A 180 20.03 -19.09 2.14
C GLY A 180 20.86 -20.18 1.45
N LEU A 181 20.41 -21.43 1.52
CA LEU A 181 21.05 -22.56 0.82
C LEU A 181 20.93 -22.44 -0.71
N GLU A 182 19.74 -22.10 -1.22
CA GLU A 182 19.55 -21.95 -2.68
C GLU A 182 20.40 -20.81 -3.26
N TRP A 183 20.50 -19.68 -2.57
CA TRP A 183 21.39 -18.59 -2.98
C TRP A 183 22.87 -18.99 -2.89
N SER A 184 23.27 -19.73 -1.84
CA SER A 184 24.64 -20.24 -1.73
C SER A 184 24.99 -21.19 -2.88
N ARG A 185 24.04 -22.01 -3.31
CA ARG A 185 24.21 -22.92 -4.44
C ARG A 185 24.36 -22.16 -5.77
N LEU A 186 23.57 -21.10 -5.97
CA LEU A 186 23.68 -20.24 -7.15
C LEU A 186 24.96 -19.40 -7.17
N ALA A 187 25.55 -19.14 -6.01
CA ALA A 187 26.83 -18.45 -5.88
C ALA A 187 28.04 -19.34 -6.21
N ASP A 188 27.91 -20.67 -6.14
CA ASP A 188 29.00 -21.61 -6.42
C ASP A 188 29.16 -21.80 -7.94
N PRO A 189 30.26 -21.30 -8.55
CA PRO A 189 30.52 -21.49 -9.98
C PRO A 189 30.78 -22.96 -10.38
N GLY A 190 30.98 -23.85 -9.40
CA GLY A 190 31.13 -25.30 -9.60
C GLY A 190 29.84 -26.11 -9.43
N ALA A 191 28.73 -25.48 -9.05
CA ALA A 191 27.46 -26.17 -8.87
C ALA A 191 26.95 -26.72 -10.21
N ARG A 192 26.79 -28.04 -10.29
CA ARG A 192 26.16 -28.68 -11.46
C ARG A 192 24.64 -28.45 -11.40
N PHE A 193 24.10 -27.89 -12.49
CA PHE A 193 22.67 -27.69 -12.74
C PHE A 193 22.13 -28.83 -13.61
#